data_AF-A0A356UIV4-F1
#
_entry.id   AF-A0A356UIV4-F1
#
_cell.length_a   1.000
_cell.length_b   1.000
_cell.length_c   1.000
_cell.angle_alpha   90.00
_cell.angle_beta   90.00
_cell.angle_gamma   90.00
#
_symmetry.space_group_name_H-M   'P 1'
#
loop_
_entity.id
_entity.type
_entity.pdbx_description
1 polymer ?
#
loop_
_entity_poly.entity_id
_entity_poly.type
_entity_poly.pdbx_seq_one_letter_code
_entity_poly.pdbx_strand_id
1 'polypeptide(L)'
;MPIKPMPPCRHPGCPELQVMGGRGYCQEHVADGQERDSAYRRGYDKRYQRGREWVLKHNPLCAVCKAEGRLTAATVTHHIIHLADGGSNSVANLEPLCAYHHSMRHRKTC
;
A
#
# COMPACT_ATOMS: atom_id res chain seq x y z
N MET A 1 12.05 21.56 -38.04
CA MET A 1 10.93 20.98 -37.28
C MET A 1 10.82 21.73 -35.96
N PRO A 2 9.63 22.23 -35.54
CA PRO A 2 9.51 22.94 -34.26
C PRO A 2 9.71 21.96 -33.10
N ILE A 3 10.67 22.28 -32.23
CA ILE A 3 10.95 21.54 -30.99
C ILE A 3 9.83 21.82 -29.99
N LYS A 4 9.22 20.75 -29.48
CA LYS A 4 8.22 20.85 -28.41
C LYS A 4 8.87 21.50 -27.18
N PRO A 5 8.28 22.58 -26.62
CA PRO A 5 8.81 23.19 -25.40
C PRO A 5 8.78 22.17 -24.26
N MET A 6 9.77 22.27 -23.35
CA MET A 6 9.81 21.37 -22.20
C MET A 6 8.60 21.62 -21.28
N PRO A 7 8.01 20.58 -20.68
CA PRO A 7 6.88 20.75 -19.78
C PRO A 7 7.32 21.41 -18.46
N PRO A 8 6.38 21.99 -17.68
CA PRO A 8 6.66 22.48 -16.33
C PRO A 8 7.01 21.34 -15.35
N CYS A 9 7.73 21.68 -14.29
CA CYS A 9 8.13 20.78 -13.21
C CYS A 9 6.91 20.14 -12.52
N ARG A 10 7.04 18.88 -12.08
CA ARG A 10 5.99 18.15 -11.34
C ARG A 10 5.92 18.49 -9.85
N HIS A 11 6.89 19.25 -9.31
CA HIS A 11 6.88 19.66 -7.92
C HIS A 11 5.78 20.72 -7.68
N PRO A 12 4.91 20.55 -6.67
CA PRO A 12 3.78 21.44 -6.45
C PRO A 12 4.24 22.89 -6.21
N GLY A 13 3.71 23.83 -6.99
CA GLY A 13 4.04 25.26 -6.87
C GLY A 13 5.35 25.69 -7.55
N CYS A 14 6.07 24.78 -8.22
CA CYS A 14 7.29 25.12 -8.94
C CYS A 14 6.97 25.62 -10.37
N PRO A 15 7.32 26.87 -10.73
CA PRO A 15 7.08 27.41 -12.07
C PRO A 15 8.13 26.98 -13.10
N GLU A 16 9.23 26.35 -12.65
CA GLU A 16 10.37 26.01 -13.51
C GLU A 16 10.08 24.88 -14.51
N LEU A 17 10.85 24.85 -15.60
CA LEU A 17 10.75 23.80 -16.62
C LEU A 17 11.52 22.53 -16.23
N GLN A 18 11.06 21.40 -16.75
CA GLN A 18 11.75 20.13 -16.61
C GLN A 18 13.11 20.17 -17.30
N VAL A 19 14.11 19.51 -16.72
CA VAL A 19 15.41 19.30 -17.39
C VAL A 19 15.44 17.95 -18.09
N MET A 20 16.18 17.84 -19.20
CA MET A 20 16.40 16.55 -19.86
C MET A 20 17.10 15.59 -18.90
N GLY A 21 16.55 14.37 -18.75
CA GLY A 21 17.03 13.40 -17.77
C GLY A 21 16.53 13.62 -16.32
N GLY A 22 15.86 14.74 -16.03
CA GLY A 22 15.35 15.10 -14.69
C GLY A 22 14.07 14.38 -14.25
N ARG A 23 13.66 13.30 -14.95
CA ARG A 23 12.47 12.48 -14.65
C ARG A 23 11.16 13.26 -14.41
N GLY A 24 11.01 14.42 -15.04
CA GLY A 24 9.83 15.28 -14.88
C GLY A 24 9.97 16.38 -13.82
N TYR A 25 11.20 16.67 -13.38
CA TYR A 25 11.53 17.73 -12.44
C TYR A 25 12.55 18.73 -13.02
N CYS A 26 12.58 19.95 -12.49
CA CYS A 26 13.62 20.94 -12.76
C CYS A 26 14.92 20.59 -12.00
N GLN A 27 16.03 21.26 -12.30
CA GLN A 27 17.34 20.97 -11.70
C GLN A 27 17.32 20.95 -10.16
N GLU A 28 16.54 21.83 -9.52
CA GLU A 28 16.40 21.88 -8.06
C GLU A 28 15.63 20.68 -7.49
N HIS A 29 14.64 20.17 -8.23
CA HIS A 29 13.73 19.11 -7.76
C HIS A 29 14.09 17.72 -8.28
N VAL A 30 15.17 17.56 -9.06
CA VAL A 30 15.62 16.22 -9.51
C VAL A 30 15.95 15.32 -8.32
N ALA A 31 16.48 15.89 -7.23
CA ALA A 31 16.79 15.16 -5.99
C ALA A 31 15.52 14.81 -5.19
N ASP A 32 14.59 15.75 -5.03
CA ASP A 32 13.29 15.59 -4.35
C ASP A 32 12.44 14.48 -5.01
N GLY A 33 12.47 14.41 -6.34
CA GLY A 33 11.79 13.35 -7.11
C GLY A 33 12.30 11.93 -6.86
N GLN A 34 13.48 11.75 -6.27
CA GLN A 34 14.04 10.43 -5.93
C GLN A 34 13.52 9.90 -4.59
N GLU A 35 12.89 10.74 -3.76
CA GLU A 35 12.36 10.37 -2.44
C GLU A 35 11.00 9.66 -2.51
N ARG A 36 10.46 9.41 -3.70
CA ARG A 36 9.49 8.33 -3.87
C ARG A 36 10.21 7.00 -3.77
N ASP A 37 10.64 6.69 -2.55
CA ASP A 37 11.11 5.39 -2.12
C ASP A 37 10.07 4.38 -2.60
N SER A 38 10.43 3.71 -3.70
CA SER A 38 9.64 2.66 -4.32
C SER A 38 9.09 1.78 -3.20
N ALA A 39 7.81 1.42 -3.21
CA ALA A 39 7.19 0.56 -2.19
C ALA A 39 8.06 -0.70 -1.86
N TYR A 40 8.90 -1.10 -2.81
CA TYR A 40 9.96 -2.11 -2.74
C TYR A 40 11.09 -1.88 -1.71
N ARG A 41 11.55 -0.64 -1.43
CA ARG A 41 12.73 -0.37 -0.56
C ARG A 41 12.44 -0.37 0.94
N ARG A 42 11.16 -0.33 1.36
CA ARG A 42 10.79 -0.29 2.78
C ARG A 42 10.86 -1.64 3.50
N GLY A 43 11.12 -2.76 2.81
CA GLY A 43 11.22 -4.09 3.43
C GLY A 43 9.91 -4.64 4.04
N TYR A 44 8.81 -3.90 3.92
CA TYR A 44 7.49 -4.21 4.50
C TYR A 44 6.82 -5.43 3.84
N ASP A 45 7.30 -5.91 2.68
CA ASP A 45 6.54 -6.83 1.86
C ASP A 45 6.86 -8.32 2.12
N LYS A 46 8.13 -8.75 2.25
CA LYS A 46 8.46 -10.19 2.32
C LYS A 46 7.95 -10.90 3.58
N ARG A 47 8.10 -10.27 4.75
CA ARG A 47 7.60 -10.84 6.02
C ARG A 47 6.08 -10.87 6.05
N TYR A 48 5.45 -9.80 5.56
CA TYR A 48 4.00 -9.70 5.43
C TYR A 48 3.45 -10.73 4.45
N GLN A 49 4.03 -10.86 3.25
CA GLN A 49 3.64 -11.86 2.25
C GLN A 49 3.67 -13.27 2.84
N ARG A 50 4.80 -13.66 3.44
CA ARG A 50 4.95 -14.99 4.06
C ARG A 50 3.94 -15.21 5.20
N GLY A 51 3.72 -14.18 6.03
CA GLY A 51 2.73 -14.23 7.10
C GLY A 51 1.30 -14.37 6.57
N ARG A 52 0.95 -13.59 5.54
CA ARG A 52 -0.34 -13.64 4.86
C ARG A 52 -0.62 -15.01 4.26
N GLU A 53 0.34 -15.57 3.53
CA GLU A 53 0.21 -16.91 2.95
C GLU A 53 0.01 -17.98 4.03
N TRP A 54 0.77 -17.89 5.12
CA TRP A 54 0.62 -18.81 6.25
C TRP A 54 -0.76 -18.70 6.90
N VAL A 55 -1.24 -17.48 7.15
CA VAL A 55 -2.55 -17.23 7.78
C VAL A 55 -3.68 -17.75 6.89
N LEU A 56 -3.68 -17.44 5.59
CA LEU A 56 -4.72 -17.90 4.67
C LEU A 56 -4.70 -19.43 4.47
N LYS A 57 -3.53 -20.06 4.54
CA LYS A 57 -3.41 -21.53 4.46
C LYS A 57 -3.97 -22.24 5.69
N HIS A 58 -3.70 -21.74 6.90
CA HIS A 58 -4.14 -22.38 8.14
C HIS A 58 -5.55 -21.94 8.58
N ASN A 59 -5.99 -20.77 8.12
CA ASN A 59 -7.29 -20.20 8.44
C ASN A 59 -8.00 -19.82 7.13
N PRO A 60 -8.50 -20.83 6.37
CA PRO A 60 -9.06 -20.61 5.04
C PRO A 60 -10.43 -19.91 5.08
N LEU A 61 -11.01 -19.72 6.26
CA LEU A 61 -12.33 -19.10 6.44
C LEU A 61 -12.19 -17.69 7.02
N CYS A 62 -13.08 -16.81 6.59
CA CYS A 62 -13.24 -15.48 7.15
C CYS A 62 -13.60 -15.57 8.64
N ALA A 63 -12.82 -14.92 9.49
CA ALA A 63 -12.99 -14.94 10.95
C ALA A 63 -14.39 -14.44 11.37
N VAL A 64 -14.86 -13.36 10.75
CA VAL A 64 -16.18 -12.78 11.03
C VAL A 64 -17.30 -13.71 10.56
N CYS A 65 -17.24 -14.20 9.31
CA CYS A 65 -18.25 -15.13 8.80
C CYS A 65 -18.33 -16.39 9.67
N LYS A 66 -17.18 -16.95 10.08
CA LYS A 66 -17.12 -18.13 10.95
C LYS A 66 -17.79 -17.88 12.29
N ALA A 67 -17.60 -16.71 12.89
CA ALA A 67 -18.27 -16.31 14.13
C ALA A 67 -19.80 -16.19 13.96
N GLU A 68 -20.26 -15.81 12.77
CA GLU A 68 -21.68 -15.75 12.40
C GLU A 68 -22.26 -17.10 11.92
N GLY A 69 -21.49 -18.20 12.03
CA GLY A 69 -21.93 -19.52 11.56
C GLY A 69 -21.90 -19.70 10.03
N ARG A 70 -21.26 -18.78 9.29
CA ARG A 70 -21.14 -18.80 7.82
C ARG A 70 -19.76 -19.30 7.39
N LEU A 71 -19.73 -20.20 6.42
CA LEU A 71 -18.49 -20.75 5.86
C LEU A 71 -18.09 -19.98 4.58
N THR A 72 -17.50 -18.80 4.75
CA THR A 72 -16.99 -18.00 3.61
C THR A 72 -15.46 -18.05 3.58
N ALA A 73 -14.89 -18.28 2.40
CA ALA A 73 -13.44 -18.28 2.22
C ALA A 73 -12.81 -16.91 2.55
N ALA A 74 -11.70 -16.93 3.27
CA ALA A 74 -10.83 -15.76 3.44
C ALA A 74 -9.96 -15.59 2.19
N THR A 75 -9.96 -14.39 1.62
CA THR A 75 -9.16 -14.05 0.42
C THR A 75 -8.09 -13.01 0.72
N VAL A 76 -8.26 -12.31 1.84
CA VAL A 76 -7.41 -11.19 2.26
C VAL A 76 -7.17 -11.25 3.76
N THR A 77 -6.09 -10.62 4.20
CA THR A 77 -5.75 -10.46 5.62
C THR A 77 -5.85 -8.99 6.00
N HIS A 78 -6.35 -8.71 7.20
CA HIS A 78 -6.41 -7.36 7.77
C HIS A 78 -5.52 -7.27 9.00
N HIS A 79 -4.83 -6.14 9.17
CA HIS A 79 -4.10 -5.89 10.41
C HIS A 79 -5.07 -5.57 11.54
N ILE A 80 -5.03 -6.33 12.65
CA ILE A 80 -5.91 -6.10 13.81
C ILE A 80 -5.57 -4.74 14.45
N ILE A 81 -4.28 -4.46 14.62
CA ILE A 81 -3.73 -3.15 14.97
C ILE A 81 -3.07 -2.59 13.72
N HIS A 82 -3.50 -1.42 13.26
CA HIS A 82 -2.91 -0.77 12.10
C HIS A 82 -1.41 -0.48 12.33
N LEU A 83 -0.63 -0.51 11.25
CA LEU A 83 0.81 -0.22 11.30
C LEU A 83 1.11 1.19 11.82
N ALA A 84 0.23 2.16 11.55
CA ALA A 84 0.36 3.53 12.04
C ALA A 84 0.19 3.64 13.56
N ASP A 85 -0.61 2.75 14.15
CA ASP A 85 -0.90 2.69 15.59
C ASP A 85 0.07 1.76 16.36
N GLY A 86 1.20 1.38 15.74
CA GLY A 86 2.19 0.49 16.36
C GLY A 86 1.96 -1.00 16.10
N GLY A 87 1.07 -1.35 15.17
CA GLY A 87 0.85 -2.72 14.74
C GLY A 87 2.08 -3.35 14.05
N SER A 88 2.09 -4.69 13.99
CA SER A 88 3.18 -5.45 13.36
C SER A 88 2.70 -6.25 12.14
N ASN A 89 3.62 -6.68 11.27
CA ASN A 89 3.33 -7.63 10.18
C ASN A 89 3.40 -9.09 10.63
N SER A 90 3.39 -9.35 11.92
CA SER A 90 3.42 -10.70 12.48
C SER A 90 2.08 -11.40 12.22
N VAL A 91 2.12 -12.72 12.04
CA VAL A 91 0.91 -13.55 11.84
C VAL A 91 -0.14 -13.36 12.92
N ALA A 92 0.28 -13.06 14.16
CA ALA A 92 -0.61 -12.78 15.29
C ALA A 92 -1.44 -11.49 15.12
N ASN A 93 -0.97 -10.55 14.30
CA ASN A 93 -1.68 -9.30 14.01
C ASN A 93 -2.46 -9.35 12.69
N LEU A 94 -2.58 -10.51 12.05
CA LEU A 94 -3.25 -10.68 10.77
C LEU A 94 -4.54 -11.50 10.94
N GLU A 95 -5.69 -10.88 10.65
CA GLU A 95 -7.00 -11.50 10.67
C GLU A 95 -7.41 -11.95 9.25
N PRO A 96 -7.77 -13.23 9.02
CA PRO A 96 -8.25 -13.71 7.72
C PRO A 96 -9.70 -13.24 7.49
N LEU A 97 -9.94 -12.53 6.40
CA LEU A 97 -11.25 -11.98 6.05
C LEU A 97 -11.64 -12.25 4.59
N CYS A 98 -12.94 -12.27 4.34
CA CYS A 98 -13.47 -12.19 2.98
C CYS A 98 -13.41 -10.73 2.49
N ALA A 99 -13.46 -10.54 1.17
CA ALA A 99 -13.39 -9.21 0.55
C ALA A 99 -14.46 -8.23 1.09
N TYR A 100 -15.65 -8.74 1.42
CA TYR A 100 -16.74 -7.96 2.02
C TYR A 100 -16.37 -7.41 3.40
N HIS A 101 -16.03 -8.28 4.35
CA HIS A 101 -15.67 -7.86 5.71
C HIS A 101 -14.37 -7.07 5.74
N HIS A 102 -13.40 -7.38 4.87
CA HIS A 102 -12.20 -6.57 4.74
C HIS A 102 -12.53 -5.13 4.30
N SER A 103 -13.41 -4.98 3.30
CA SER A 103 -13.85 -3.64 2.87
C SER A 103 -14.59 -2.89 3.97
N MET A 104 -15.40 -3.60 4.77
CA MET A 104 -16.06 -3.01 5.94
C MET A 104 -15.07 -2.53 7.01
N ARG A 105 -13.99 -3.28 7.28
CA ARG A 105 -12.94 -2.86 8.24
C ARG A 105 -12.23 -1.56 7.82
N HIS A 106 -12.13 -1.29 6.51
CA HIS A 106 -11.54 -0.05 5.99
C HIS A 106 -12.54 1.12 5.89
N ARG A 107 -13.84 0.87 6.07
CA ARG A 107 -14.83 1.95 6.11
C ARG A 107 -14.68 2.68 7.44
N LYS A 108 -14.12 3.89 7.41
CA LYS A 108 -14.28 4.85 8.48
C LYS A 108 -15.77 5.13 8.65
N THR A 109 -16.34 4.81 9.81
CA THR A 109 -17.68 5.28 10.18
C THR A 109 -17.69 6.80 10.06
N CYS A 110 -18.60 7.30 9.24
CA CYS A 110 -18.83 8.72 9.02
C CYS A 110 -19.47 9.35 10.27
#